data_AF-A0A7G8X9Z0-F1
#
_entry.id   AF-A0A7G8X9Z0-F1
#
_cell.length_a   1.000
_cell.length_b   1.000
_cell.length_c   1.000
_cell.angle_alpha   90.00
_cell.angle_beta   90.00
_cell.angle_gamma   90.00
#
_symmetry.space_group_name_H-M   'P 1'
#
loop_
_entity.id
_entity.type
_entity.pdbx_description
1 polymer ?
#
loop_
_entity_poly.entity_id
_entity_poly.type
_entity_poly.pdbx_seq_one_letter_code
_entity_poly.pdbx_strand_id
1 'polypeptide(L)' 'MPEFKVTFNRNVKLGTDRYRKGESATVPEDVCNALMESGVIDSDFEQIAAKRQKVKNKEG' A
#
# COMPACT_ATOMS: atom_id res chain seq x y z
N MET A 1 10.07 -9.43 -3.00
CA MET A 1 10.11 -7.97 -2.77
C MET A 1 8.93 -7.65 -1.88
N PRO A 2 9.12 -7.02 -0.71
CA PRO A 2 8.01 -6.63 0.15
C PRO A 2 7.16 -5.60 -0.58
N GLU A 3 5.85 -5.77 -0.52
CA GLU A 3 4.88 -4.80 -1.03
C GLU A 3 4.22 -4.11 0.16
N PHE A 4 3.92 -2.83 0.03
CA PHE A 4 3.32 -2.01 1.07
C PHE A 4 1.99 -1.48 0.60
N LYS A 5 0.96 -1.64 1.42
CA LYS A 5 -0.34 -1.01 1.20
C LYS A 5 -0.31 0.37 1.81
N VAL A 6 -0.37 1.38 0.96
CA VAL A 6 -0.36 2.79 1.36
C VAL A 6 -1.73 3.40 1.11
N THR A 7 -2.12 4.38 1.92
CA THR A 7 -3.35 5.16 1.72
C THR A 7 -2.99 6.59 1.32
N PHE A 8 -3.54 7.06 0.20
CA PHE A 8 -3.22 8.37 -0.34
C PHE A 8 -4.01 9.47 0.39
N ASN A 9 -3.31 10.48 0.91
CA ASN A 9 -3.94 11.62 1.58
C ASN A 9 -4.41 12.72 0.59
N ARG A 10 -4.04 12.60 -0.68
CA ARG A 10 -4.35 13.52 -1.78
C ARG A 10 -4.47 12.79 -3.11
N ASN A 11 -5.01 13.47 -4.11
CA ASN A 11 -5.12 12.93 -5.47
C ASN A 11 -3.73 12.85 -6.12
N VAL A 12 -3.33 11.65 -6.55
CA VAL A 12 -2.03 11.44 -7.19
C VAL A 12 -2.12 10.54 -8.41
N LYS A 13 -1.12 10.67 -9.27
CA LYS A 13 -0.94 9.82 -10.44
C LYS A 13 0.37 9.06 -10.28
N LEU A 14 0.30 7.73 -10.23
CA LEU A 14 1.47 6.85 -10.20
C LEU A 14 1.54 6.11 -11.53
N GLY A 15 2.53 6.47 -12.36
CA GLY A 15 2.63 5.94 -13.72
C GLY A 15 1.38 6.25 -14.54
N THR A 16 0.65 5.21 -14.92
CA THR A 16 -0.61 5.28 -15.68
C THR A 16 -1.84 5.47 -14.79
N ASP A 17 -1.74 5.09 -13.53
CA ASP A 17 -2.85 4.96 -12.60
C ASP A 17 -3.07 6.27 -11.83
N ARG A 18 -4.34 6.58 -11.57
CA ARG A 18 -4.75 7.77 -10.82
C ARG A 18 -5.49 7.35 -9.58
N TYR A 19 -4.97 7.74 -8.42
CA TYR A 19 -5.54 7.47 -7.12
C TYR A 19 -6.14 8.74 -6.54
N ARG A 20 -7.29 8.60 -5.90
CA ARG A 20 -7.94 9.70 -5.19
C ARG A 20 -7.54 9.70 -3.72
N LYS A 21 -7.74 10.85 -3.05
CA LYS A 21 -7.64 10.94 -1.60
C LYS A 21 -8.51 9.86 -0.93
N GLY A 22 -7.95 9.13 0.01
CA GLY A 22 -8.58 8.04 0.74
C GLY A 22 -8.50 6.68 0.05
N GLU A 23 -8.00 6.60 -1.18
CA GLU A 23 -7.75 5.29 -1.81
C GLU A 23 -6.48 4.65 -1.28
N SER A 24 -6.45 3.32 -1.33
CA SER A 24 -5.28 2.53 -0.96
C SER A 24 -4.76 1.74 -2.15
N ALA A 25 -3.44 1.64 -2.27
CA ALA A 25 -2.78 0.85 -3.31
C ALA A 25 -1.59 0.09 -2.74
N THR A 26 -1.28 -1.02 -3.40
CA THR A 26 -0.10 -1.82 -3.10
C THR A 26 1.05 -1.34 -3.98
N VAL A 27 2.13 -0.89 -3.35
CA VAL A 27 3.31 -0.35 -4.01
C VAL A 27 4.58 -1.03 -3.48
N PRO A 28 5.65 -1.13 -4.29
CA PRO A 28 6.94 -1.61 -3.81
C PRO A 28 7.57 -0.62 -2.81
N GLU A 29 8.54 -1.09 -2.03
CA GLU A 29 9.26 -0.31 -1.02
C GLU A 29 9.81 1.01 -1.55
N ASP A 30 10.48 1.00 -2.71
CA ASP A 30 11.06 2.19 -3.33
C ASP A 30 10.01 3.28 -3.59
N VAL A 31 8.82 2.87 -4.05
CA VAL A 31 7.71 3.79 -4.32
C VAL A 31 7.07 4.25 -3.01
N CYS A 32 6.96 3.37 -2.02
CA CYS A 32 6.45 3.73 -0.69
C CYS A 32 7.31 4.82 -0.03
N ASN A 33 8.63 4.68 -0.06
CA ASN A 33 9.55 5.69 0.47
C ASN A 33 9.41 7.02 -0.26
N ALA A 34 9.39 7.01 -1.59
CA ALA A 34 9.20 8.24 -2.38
C ALA A 34 7.86 8.94 -2.09
N LEU A 35 6.78 8.16 -1.89
CA LEU A 35 5.46 8.68 -1.54
C LEU A 35 5.44 9.29 -0.14
N MET A 36 6.15 8.68 0.81
CA MET A 36 6.30 9.16 2.17
C MET A 36 7.10 10.46 2.23
N GLU A 37 8.26 10.51 1.57
CA GLU A 37 9.09 11.73 1.47
C GLU A 37 8.34 12.89 0.79
N SER A 38 7.48 12.57 -0.18
CA SER A 38 6.63 13.56 -0.85
C SER A 38 5.41 14.00 -0.02
N GLY A 39 5.14 13.35 1.12
CA GLY A 39 4.00 13.63 1.99
C GLY A 39 2.65 13.32 1.34
N VAL A 40 2.62 12.36 0.41
CA VAL A 40 1.43 11.99 -0.39
C VAL A 40 0.56 10.96 0.33
N ILE A 41 1.20 10.11 1.13
CA ILE A 41 0.55 9.04 1.87
C ILE A 41 0.53 9.38 3.35
N ASP A 42 -0.41 8.78 4.07
CA ASP A 42 -0.42 8.85 5.53
C ASP A 42 0.68 7.97 6.14
N SER A 43 1.08 8.24 7.39
CA SER A 43 2.11 7.43 8.07
C SER A 43 1.61 6.02 8.42
N ASP A 44 0.29 5.80 8.31
CA ASP A 44 -0.35 4.49 8.39
C ASP A 44 -0.27 3.74 7.05
N PHE A 45 0.78 2.94 6.88
CA PHE A 45 0.91 1.97 5.78
C PHE A 45 1.20 0.57 6.31
N GLU A 46 0.62 -0.44 5.66
CA GLU A 46 0.72 -1.84 6.08
C GLU A 46 1.69 -2.60 5.17
N GLN A 47 2.69 -3.27 5.76
CA GLN A 47 3.56 -4.17 4.99
C GLN A 47 2.81 -5.44 4.62
N ILE A 48 2.52 -5.63 3.33
CA ILE A 48 2.07 -6.89 2.76
C ILE A 48 3.31 -7.75 2.53
N ALA A 49 3.85 -8.31 3.61
CA ALA A 49 4.73 -9.46 3.48
C ALA A 49 3.86 -10.57 2.86
N ALA A 50 4.18 -10.98 1.63
CA ALA A 50 3.45 -11.99 0.88
C ALA A 50 3.24 -13.26 1.72
N LYS A 51 2.16 -13.32 2.49
CA LYS A 51 1.77 -14.50 3.24
C LYS A 51 1.28 -15.52 2.22
N ARG A 52 2.21 -16.34 1.75
CA ARG A 52 1.94 -17.75 1.52
C ARG A 52 1.51 -18.37 2.86
N GLN A 53 0.26 -18.20 3.24
CA GLN A 53 -0.52 -19.20 3.98
C GLN A 53 -1.97 -18.73 4.09
N LYS A 54 -2.78 -19.16 3.12
CA LYS A 54 -4.13 -19.62 3.45
C LYS A 54 -3.95 -20.96 4.16
N VAL A 55 -4.24 -21.03 5.45
CA VAL A 55 -4.85 -22.24 6.03
C VAL A 55 -6.05 -21.80 6.86
N LYS A 56 -7.21 -22.07 6.23
CA LYS A 56 -8.58 -22.17 6.73
C LYS A 56 -8.78 -22.02 8.26
N ASN A 57 -9.67 -21.09 8.63
CA ASN A 57 -10.62 -21.32 9.72
C ASN A 57 -11.40 -22.62 9.45
N LYS A 58 -11.67 -23.44 10.48
CA LYS A 58 -13.03 -23.71 11.01
C LYS A 58 -12.99 -24.75 12.15
N GLU A 59 -13.89 -24.53 13.10
CA GLU A 59 -14.21 -25.25 14.34
C GLU A 59 -14.33 -26.78 14.23
N GLY A 60 -14.08 -27.45 15.35
CA GLY A 60 -14.44 -28.83 15.67
C GLY A 60 -14.29 -29.05 17.17
#